data_AF-A0A8C7CG44-F1
#
_entry.id   AF-A0A8C7CG44-F1
#
_cell.length_a   1.000
_cell.length_b   1.000
_cell.length_c   1.000
_cell.angle_alpha   90.00
_cell.angle_beta   90.00
_cell.angle_gamma   90.00
#
_symmetry.space_group_name_H-M   'P 1'
#
loop_
_entity.id
_entity.type
_entity.pdbx_description
1 polymer ?
#
loop_
_entity_poly.entity_id
_entity_poly.type
_entity_poly.pdbx_seq_one_letter_code
_entity_poly.pdbx_strand_id
1 'polypeptide(L)'
;LHPVAPPPHAPPPAEEEESAVIEYSDPYAEEDPPWAPHTYLEKVVAIYDYAADKEDELSFNEGCIIYVIKKNDDGWYEGTKTGTSGLFPGNYVGSIMHNAD
;
A
#
# COMPACT_ATOMS: atom_id res chain seq x y z
N LEU A 1 1.55 -26.39 3.10
CA LEU A 1 1.32 -24.93 3.01
C LEU A 1 2.43 -24.29 3.84
N HIS A 2 3.36 -23.58 3.22
CA HIS A 2 4.37 -22.84 3.98
C HIS A 2 3.62 -21.75 4.78
N PRO A 3 3.90 -21.56 6.08
CA PRO A 3 3.31 -20.48 6.82
C PRO A 3 3.80 -19.16 6.21
N VAL A 4 2.88 -18.27 5.85
CA VAL A 4 3.22 -16.89 5.48
C VAL A 4 3.87 -16.28 6.73
N ALA A 5 5.12 -15.81 6.60
CA ALA A 5 5.80 -15.15 7.71
C ALA A 5 4.99 -13.91 8.12
N PRO A 6 4.89 -13.57 9.42
CA PRO A 6 4.23 -12.34 9.82
C PRO A 6 4.88 -11.12 9.13
N PRO A 7 4.11 -10.06 8.83
CA PRO A 7 4.65 -8.87 8.19
C PRO A 7 5.77 -8.27 9.05
N PRO A 8 6.81 -7.68 8.44
CA PRO A 8 7.84 -7.00 9.21
C PRO A 8 7.24 -5.85 10.02
N HIS A 9 7.82 -5.58 11.18
CA HIS A 9 7.47 -4.39 11.95
C HIS A 9 7.86 -3.15 11.12
N ALA A 10 7.00 -2.13 11.08
CA ALA A 10 7.34 -0.86 10.47
C ALA A 10 8.56 -0.25 11.20
N PRO A 11 9.44 0.50 10.52
CA PRO A 11 10.48 1.25 11.20
C PRO A 11 9.84 2.16 12.28
N PRO A 12 10.53 2.42 13.41
CA PRO A 12 10.01 3.40 14.38
C PRO A 12 9.79 4.72 13.63
N PRO A 13 8.62 5.37 13.79
CA PRO A 13 8.37 6.65 13.15
C PRO A 13 9.50 7.60 13.55
N ALA A 14 10.12 8.23 12.56
CA ALA A 14 11.13 9.26 12.78
C ALA A 14 10.42 10.47 13.39
N GLU A 15 10.31 10.47 14.71
CA GLU A 15 9.79 11.56 15.55
C GLU A 15 8.28 11.84 15.34
N GLU A 16 7.59 11.78 16.47
CA GLU A 16 6.14 11.88 16.63
C GLU A 16 5.68 13.32 16.34
N GLU A 17 5.29 13.65 15.10
CA GLU A 17 4.55 14.88 14.80
C GLU A 17 3.16 14.53 14.23
N GLU A 18 2.23 14.38 15.17
CA GLU A 18 0.82 14.78 15.14
C GLU A 18 0.09 14.76 13.77
N SER A 19 -0.84 13.81 13.62
CA SER A 19 -2.02 13.97 12.74
C SER A 19 -1.75 14.23 11.25
N ALA A 20 -0.84 13.50 10.62
CA ALA A 20 -0.72 13.56 9.17
C ALA A 20 -1.86 12.78 8.49
N VAL A 21 -3.04 13.41 8.39
CA VAL A 21 -3.84 13.25 7.18
C VAL A 21 -2.94 13.79 6.07
N ILE A 22 -2.08 12.94 5.51
CA ILE A 22 -1.29 13.35 4.37
C ILE A 22 -2.34 13.62 3.29
N GLU A 23 -2.52 14.91 2.97
CA GLU A 23 -3.28 15.36 1.81
C GLU A 23 -2.52 14.86 0.57
N TYR A 24 -2.57 13.54 0.37
CA TYR A 24 -1.86 12.89 -0.70
C TYR A 24 -2.72 13.07 -1.93
N SER A 25 -2.29 14.00 -2.79
CA SER A 25 -2.92 14.21 -4.08
C SER A 25 -2.79 12.91 -4.87
N ASP A 26 -3.87 12.14 -4.96
CA ASP A 26 -3.93 10.95 -5.81
C ASP A 26 -3.84 11.44 -7.27
N PRO A 27 -2.71 11.21 -7.97
CA PRO A 27 -2.59 11.62 -9.38
C PRO A 27 -3.57 10.86 -10.28
N TYR A 28 -4.21 9.81 -9.77
CA TYR A 28 -5.21 8.98 -10.43
C TYR A 28 -6.62 9.23 -9.88
N ALA A 29 -6.87 10.38 -9.24
CA ALA A 29 -8.19 10.70 -8.69
C ALA A 29 -9.29 10.77 -9.77
N GLU A 30 -8.96 11.33 -10.95
CA GLU A 30 -9.92 11.51 -12.05
C GLU A 30 -10.14 10.21 -12.84
N GLU A 31 -9.06 9.50 -13.17
CA GLU A 31 -9.09 8.25 -13.95
C GLU A 31 -7.97 7.30 -13.53
N ASP A 32 -8.30 6.01 -13.44
CA ASP A 32 -7.32 4.97 -13.16
C ASP A 32 -6.42 4.70 -14.39
N PRO A 33 -5.10 4.50 -14.19
CA PRO A 33 -4.19 4.25 -15.29
C PRO A 33 -4.47 2.88 -15.93
N PRO A 34 -4.06 2.65 -17.20
CA PRO A 34 -4.40 1.42 -17.94
C PRO A 34 -3.81 0.14 -17.33
N TRP A 35 -2.80 0.27 -16.47
CA TRP A 35 -2.21 -0.85 -15.73
C TRP A 35 -2.96 -1.18 -14.44
N ALA A 36 -3.81 -0.28 -13.95
CA ALA A 36 -4.54 -0.49 -12.72
C ALA A 36 -5.53 -1.66 -12.87
N PRO A 37 -5.76 -2.42 -11.80
CA PRO A 37 -6.73 -3.49 -11.82
C PRO A 37 -8.15 -2.91 -12.01
N HIS A 38 -8.98 -3.59 -12.81
CA HIS A 38 -10.39 -3.22 -13.00
C HIS A 38 -11.24 -3.37 -11.72
N THR A 39 -10.73 -4.10 -10.74
CA THR A 39 -11.42 -4.36 -9.46
C THR A 39 -10.39 -4.33 -8.34
N TYR A 40 -10.62 -3.44 -7.38
CA TYR A 40 -9.83 -3.28 -6.17
C TYR A 40 -10.76 -2.87 -5.02
N LEU A 41 -10.32 -3.11 -3.78
CA LEU A 41 -11.04 -2.74 -2.57
C LEU A 41 -10.88 -1.26 -2.26
N GLU A 42 -9.64 -0.76 -2.31
CA GLU A 42 -9.30 0.64 -2.03
C GLU A 42 -7.92 1.00 -2.61
N LYS A 43 -7.64 2.31 -2.68
CA LYS A 43 -6.30 2.84 -2.93
C LYS A 43 -5.65 3.21 -1.60
N VAL A 44 -4.38 2.85 -1.44
CA VAL A 44 -3.56 3.22 -0.28
C VAL A 44 -2.28 3.89 -0.74
N VAL A 45 -1.70 4.71 0.13
CA VAL A 45 -0.40 5.32 -0.08
C VAL A 45 0.63 4.66 0.83
N ALA A 46 1.79 4.30 0.30
CA ALA A 46 2.91 3.84 1.11
C ALA A 46 3.41 4.96 2.04
N ILE A 47 3.46 4.70 3.34
CA ILE A 47 3.99 5.63 4.34
C ILE A 47 5.42 5.29 4.75
N TYR A 48 5.95 4.15 4.28
CA TYR A 48 7.33 3.73 4.41
C TYR A 48 7.78 3.00 3.13
N ASP A 49 9.08 3.03 2.86
CA ASP A 49 9.70 2.16 1.86
C ASP A 49 9.57 0.67 2.27
N TYR A 50 9.34 -0.21 1.30
CA TYR A 50 9.34 -1.64 1.50
C TYR A 50 10.12 -2.35 0.39
N ALA A 51 11.12 -3.14 0.78
CA ALA A 51 11.84 -4.04 -0.11
C ALA A 51 11.33 -5.46 0.08
N ALA A 52 10.88 -6.09 -1.00
CA ALA A 52 10.41 -7.46 -1.00
C ALA A 52 11.54 -8.42 -0.59
N ASP A 53 11.23 -9.30 0.36
CA ASP A 53 12.13 -10.38 0.79
C ASP A 53 11.92 -11.64 -0.08
N LYS A 54 10.69 -11.83 -0.59
CA LYS A 54 10.30 -12.96 -1.46
C LYS A 54 9.82 -12.51 -2.83
N GLU A 55 9.83 -13.44 -3.78
CA GLU A 55 9.39 -13.19 -5.17
C GLU A 55 7.90 -12.85 -5.31
N ASP A 56 7.08 -13.31 -4.36
CA ASP A 56 5.64 -13.04 -4.31
C ASP A 56 5.30 -11.70 -3.61
N GLU A 57 6.30 -10.99 -3.09
CA GLU A 57 6.13 -9.73 -2.39
C GLU A 57 6.34 -8.50 -3.30
N LEU A 58 5.67 -7.40 -2.98
CA LEU A 58 5.66 -6.18 -3.78
C LEU A 58 6.57 -5.11 -3.17
N SER A 59 7.71 -4.81 -3.80
CA SER A 59 8.62 -3.74 -3.35
C SER A 59 8.13 -2.36 -3.77
N PHE A 60 7.99 -1.38 -2.86
CA PHE A 60 7.57 0.00 -3.16
C PHE A 60 8.35 1.05 -2.37
N ASN A 61 8.21 2.29 -2.82
CA ASN A 61 8.72 3.45 -2.10
C ASN A 61 7.60 4.17 -1.36
N GLU A 62 7.96 4.89 -0.30
CA GLU A 62 7.10 5.88 0.35
C GLU A 62 6.47 6.82 -0.70
N GLY A 63 5.19 7.13 -0.53
CA GLY A 63 4.36 7.87 -1.48
C GLY A 63 3.77 7.03 -2.63
N CYS A 64 4.17 5.77 -2.82
CA CYS A 64 3.55 4.97 -3.89
C CYS A 64 2.06 4.74 -3.65
N ILE A 65 1.23 4.98 -4.67
CA ILE A 65 -0.17 4.54 -4.67
C ILE A 65 -0.22 3.05 -5.04
N ILE A 66 -0.90 2.27 -4.19
CA ILE A 66 -1.11 0.84 -4.37
C ILE A 66 -2.61 0.56 -4.39
N TYR A 67 -3.04 -0.18 -5.40
CA TYR A 67 -4.41 -0.66 -5.56
C TYR A 67 -4.56 -1.97 -4.79
N VAL A 68 -5.28 -1.95 -3.67
CA VAL A 68 -5.47 -3.13 -2.81
C VAL A 68 -6.50 -4.05 -3.44
N ILE A 69 -6.10 -5.27 -3.80
CA ILE A 69 -6.97 -6.31 -4.34
C ILE A 69 -7.58 -7.14 -3.20
N LYS A 70 -6.78 -7.42 -2.16
CA LYS A 70 -7.20 -8.24 -1.03
C LYS A 70 -6.49 -7.84 0.26
N LYS A 71 -7.20 -7.94 1.38
CA LYS A 71 -6.62 -7.83 2.73
C LYS A 71 -6.72 -9.19 3.41
N ASN A 72 -5.60 -9.82 3.74
CA ASN A 72 -5.59 -11.09 4.46
C ASN A 72 -5.60 -10.86 5.97
N ASP A 73 -6.12 -11.84 6.73
CA ASP A 73 -6.28 -11.74 8.19
C ASP A 73 -4.95 -11.77 8.96
N ASP A 74 -3.85 -12.15 8.30
CA ASP A 74 -2.48 -12.18 8.83
C ASP A 74 -1.73 -10.84 8.69
N GLY A 75 -2.40 -9.79 8.19
CA GLY A 75 -1.86 -8.44 8.07
C GLY A 75 -1.14 -8.16 6.74
N TRP A 76 -1.07 -9.16 5.85
CA TRP A 76 -0.58 -8.99 4.49
C TRP A 76 -1.71 -8.61 3.53
N TYR A 77 -1.44 -7.64 2.67
CA TYR A 77 -2.34 -7.22 1.60
C TYR A 77 -1.79 -7.69 0.26
N GLU A 78 -2.68 -7.98 -0.69
CA GLU A 78 -2.35 -8.18 -2.09
C GLU A 78 -2.75 -6.94 -2.86
N GLY A 79 -1.88 -6.43 -3.73
CA GLY A 79 -2.20 -5.27 -4.53
C GLY A 79 -1.29 -5.07 -5.72
N THR A 80 -1.59 -4.02 -6.49
CA THR A 80 -0.89 -3.69 -7.73
C THR A 80 -0.40 -2.25 -7.70
N LYS A 81 0.83 -2.03 -8.17
CA LYS A 81 1.37 -0.70 -8.46
C LYS A 81 2.17 -0.73 -9.75
N THR A 82 1.99 0.25 -10.63
CA THR A 82 2.74 0.35 -11.90
C THR A 82 2.73 -0.97 -12.69
N GLY A 83 1.59 -1.67 -12.70
CA GLY A 83 1.42 -2.98 -13.37
C GLY A 83 2.11 -4.18 -12.72
N THR A 84 2.76 -4.01 -11.55
CA THR A 84 3.37 -5.10 -10.78
C THR A 84 2.48 -5.44 -9.59
N SER A 85 2.20 -6.73 -9.39
CA SER A 85 1.36 -7.22 -8.29
C SER A 85 2.16 -8.08 -7.31
N GLY A 86 1.77 -8.06 -6.04
CA GLY A 86 2.37 -8.91 -5.02
C GLY A 86 1.82 -8.63 -3.62
N LEU A 87 2.37 -9.36 -2.65
CA LEU A 87 2.04 -9.22 -1.23
C LEU A 87 2.84 -8.09 -0.57
N PHE A 88 2.20 -7.33 0.32
CA PHE A 88 2.88 -6.32 1.10
C PHE A 88 2.30 -6.16 2.51
N PRO A 89 3.10 -5.67 3.48
CA PRO A 89 2.64 -5.42 4.83
C PRO A 89 1.62 -4.26 4.89
N GLY A 90 0.41 -4.53 5.41
CA GLY A 90 -0.64 -3.51 5.53
C GLY A 90 -0.30 -2.36 6.49
N ASN A 91 0.66 -2.55 7.40
CA ASN A 91 1.16 -1.52 8.31
C ASN A 91 2.20 -0.57 7.69
N TYR A 92 2.52 -0.73 6.40
CA TYR A 92 3.41 0.17 5.65
C TYR A 92 2.64 1.16 4.78
N VAL A 93 1.30 1.13 4.85
CA VAL A 93 0.43 1.96 4.02
C VAL A 93 -0.59 2.72 4.86
N GLY A 94 -0.98 3.90 4.38
CA GLY A 94 -2.06 4.72 4.91
C GLY A 94 -3.23 4.79 3.93
N SER A 95 -4.43 5.00 4.45
CA SER A 95 -5.62 5.24 3.63
C SER A 95 -5.56 6.62 2.98
N ILE A 96 -5.90 6.70 1.70
CA ILE A 96 -6.07 7.98 1.00
C ILE A 96 -7.46 8.51 1.36
N MET A 97 -7.56 9.57 2.15
CA MET A 97 -8.84 10.23 2.36
C MET A 97 -9.20 11.03 1.12
N HIS A 98 -10.27 10.63 0.42
CA HIS A 98 -10.88 11.47 -0.60
C HIS A 98 -11.69 12.54 0.12
N ASN A 99 -11.17 13.78 0.19
CA ASN A 99 -11.98 14.91 0.63
C ASN A 99 -12.96 15.20 -0.52
N ALA A 100 -14.16 14.64 -0.46
CA ALA A 100 -15.24 14.96 -1.37
C ALA A 100 -15.85 16.30 -0.94
N ASP A 101 -15.65 17.36 -1.73
CA ASP A 101 -16.41 18.61 -1.63
C ASP A 101 -17.89 18.42 -2.03
#